data_AF-T1D2Q8-F1
#
_entry.id   AF-T1D2Q8-F1
#
_cell.length_a   1.000
_cell.length_b   1.000
_cell.length_c   1.000
_cell.angle_alpha   90.00
_cell.angle_beta   90.00
_cell.angle_gamma   90.00
#
_symmetry.space_group_name_H-M   'P 1'
#
loop_
_entity.id
_entity.type
_entity.pdbx_description
1 polymer ?
#
loop_
_entity_poly.entity_id
_entity_poly.type
_entity_poly.pdbx_seq_one_letter_code
_entity_poly.pdbx_strand_id
1 'polypeptide(L)'
;AIAQMATLKMSVSAIARELAVDRKTVRSFLQLGTPGERHARAEGPSLLDPYKEHIRARLAQYPLSSVRLLEEIRQKGYSGGYDLVKRFVY
;
A
#
# COMPACT_ATOMS: atom_id res chain seq x y z
N ALA A 1 6.44 6.13 24.54
CA ALA A 1 7.75 6.67 24.94
C ALA A 1 7.92 8.14 24.51
N ILE A 2 7.99 8.47 23.22
CA ILE A 2 8.25 9.87 22.74
C ILE A 2 7.15 10.88 23.13
N ALA A 3 5.87 10.51 23.01
CA ALA A 3 4.75 11.42 23.30
C ALA A 3 4.68 11.86 24.77
N GLN A 4 5.10 11.01 25.71
CA GLN A 4 5.11 11.33 27.15
C GLN A 4 6.26 12.31 27.49
N MET A 5 7.42 12.18 26.84
CA MET A 5 8.56 13.08 27.02
C MET A 5 8.32 14.47 26.41
N ALA A 6 7.50 14.56 25.37
CA ALA A 6 7.07 15.84 24.78
C ALA A 6 6.24 16.69 25.76
N THR A 7 5.38 16.04 26.55
CA THR A 7 4.55 16.69 27.58
C THR A 7 5.40 17.32 28.68
N LEU A 8 6.61 16.80 28.93
CA LEU A 8 7.57 17.31 29.92
C LEU A 8 8.38 18.54 29.43
N LYS A 9 7.97 19.22 28.34
CA LYS A 9 8.67 20.38 27.73
C LYS A 9 10.12 20.11 27.31
N MET A 10 10.47 18.87 26.99
CA MET A 10 11.81 18.54 26.50
C MET A 10 11.98 18.90 25.02
N SER A 11 13.15 19.41 24.65
CA SER A 11 13.49 19.69 23.25
C SER A 11 13.65 18.39 22.45
N VAL A 12 13.33 18.43 21.15
CA VAL A 12 13.46 17.28 20.23
C VAL A 12 14.84 16.60 20.31
N SER A 13 15.91 17.39 20.46
CA SER A 13 17.28 16.90 20.61
C SER A 13 17.54 16.16 21.94
N ALA A 14 16.85 16.54 23.02
CA ALA A 14 16.96 15.88 24.32
C ALA A 14 16.27 14.52 24.27
N ILE A 15 15.05 14.47 23.70
CA ILE A 15 14.29 13.24 23.49
C ILE A 15 15.06 12.27 22.58
N ALA A 16 15.71 12.79 21.52
CA ALA A 16 16.54 11.99 20.61
C ALA A 16 17.76 11.35 21.31
N ARG A 17 18.41 12.09 22.21
CA ARG A 17 19.57 11.59 22.98
C ARG A 17 19.15 10.55 24.02
N GLU A 18 18.04 10.78 24.71
CA GLU A 18 17.54 9.89 25.75
C GLU A 18 17.03 8.55 25.18
N LEU A 19 16.42 8.59 23.99
CA LEU A 19 15.91 7.40 23.31
C LEU A 19 16.88 6.79 22.29
N ALA A 20 18.07 7.39 22.10
CA ALA A 20 19.04 7.00 21.07
C ALA A 20 18.44 6.85 19.65
N VAL A 21 17.48 7.72 19.31
CA VAL A 21 16.74 7.72 18.05
C VAL A 21 17.03 9.02 17.28
N ASP A 22 17.13 8.95 15.96
CA ASP A 22 17.41 10.15 15.15
C ASP A 22 16.36 11.26 15.38
N ARG A 23 16.83 12.50 15.43
CA ARG A 23 15.99 13.69 15.64
C ARG A 23 14.89 13.84 14.59
N LYS A 24 15.08 13.35 13.35
CA LYS A 24 14.03 13.37 12.32
C LYS A 24 12.93 12.37 12.64
N THR A 25 13.28 11.23 13.22
CA THR A 25 12.30 10.24 13.71
C THR A 25 11.52 10.83 14.88
N VAL A 26 12.17 11.44 15.87
CA VAL A 26 11.46 12.12 16.97
C VAL A 26 10.55 13.23 16.43
N ARG A 27 11.04 14.07 15.52
CA ARG A 27 10.25 15.14 14.88
C ARG A 27 9.08 14.60 14.04
N SER A 28 9.26 13.47 13.37
CA SER A 28 8.20 12.79 12.62
C SER A 28 7.15 12.24 13.58
N PHE A 29 7.57 11.62 14.68
CA PHE A 29 6.68 11.09 15.73
C PHE A 29 5.88 12.18 16.44
N LEU A 30 6.50 13.33 16.73
CA LEU A 30 5.79 14.46 17.35
C LEU A 30 4.75 15.09 16.41
N GLN A 31 4.98 15.05 15.10
CA GLN A 31 4.04 15.54 14.09
C GLN A 31 2.92 14.54 13.77
N LEU A 32 3.24 13.24 13.74
CA LEU A 32 2.30 12.17 13.39
C LEU A 32 1.58 11.59 14.61
N GLY A 33 1.99 11.92 15.84
CA GLY A 33 1.33 11.51 17.08
C GLY A 33 1.43 10.02 17.44
N THR A 34 1.84 9.14 16.51
CA THR A 34 1.90 7.69 16.74
C THR A 34 2.98 7.01 15.89
N PRO A 35 3.83 6.11 16.45
CA PRO A 35 4.57 5.15 15.64
C PRO A 35 3.59 4.22 14.93
N GLY A 36 3.60 4.27 13.61
CA GLY A 36 3.16 3.14 12.82
C GLY A 36 1.67 3.14 12.53
N GLU A 37 1.31 3.88 11.49
CA GLU A 37 1.01 3.14 10.27
C GLU A 37 2.03 3.60 9.24
N ARG A 38 2.95 2.70 8.87
CA ARG A 38 3.37 2.69 7.46
C ARG A 38 2.03 2.63 6.75
N HIS A 39 1.58 3.73 6.15
CA HIS A 39 0.41 3.69 5.29
C HIS A 39 0.70 2.55 4.33
N ALA A 40 0.11 1.39 4.57
CA ALA A 40 0.09 0.31 3.61
C ALA A 40 -0.45 1.02 2.39
N ARG A 41 0.39 1.16 1.35
CA ARG A 41 0.09 1.97 0.18
C ARG A 41 -1.32 1.59 -0.20
N ALA A 42 -2.28 2.47 0.06
CA ALA A 42 -3.67 2.19 -0.27
C ALA A 42 -3.59 1.80 -1.73
N GLU A 43 -4.01 0.58 -2.03
CA GLU A 43 -4.02 0.05 -3.38
C GLU A 43 -4.98 0.97 -4.13
N GLY A 44 -4.46 2.08 -4.63
CA GLY A 44 -5.22 3.05 -5.39
C GLY A 44 -5.89 2.30 -6.53
N PRO A 45 -6.99 2.86 -7.07
CA PRO A 45 -7.79 2.18 -8.08
C PRO A 45 -6.87 1.60 -9.14
N SER A 46 -6.73 0.27 -9.12
CA SER A 46 -5.80 -0.42 -10.00
C SER A 46 -6.37 -0.34 -11.40
N LEU A 47 -5.52 -0.25 -12.44
CA LEU A 47 -6.00 -0.33 -13.82
C LEU A 47 -6.85 -1.60 -14.09
N LEU A 48 -6.68 -2.64 -13.26
CA LEU A 48 -7.45 -3.87 -13.32
C LEU A 48 -8.87 -3.75 -12.75
N ASP A 49 -9.15 -2.80 -11.86
CA ASP A 49 -10.40 -2.72 -11.09
C ASP A 49 -11.66 -2.86 -11.96
N PRO A 50 -11.83 -2.12 -13.07
CA PRO A 50 -13.00 -2.26 -13.94
C PRO A 50 -13.07 -3.62 -14.68
N TYR A 51 -11.99 -4.39 -14.71
CA TYR A 51 -11.90 -5.68 -15.36
C TYR A 51 -11.94 -6.87 -14.39
N LYS A 52 -11.82 -6.63 -13.07
CA LYS A 52 -11.81 -7.68 -12.03
C LYS A 52 -13.07 -8.54 -12.05
N GLU A 53 -14.24 -7.92 -12.17
CA GLU A 53 -15.51 -8.66 -12.25
C GLU A 53 -15.56 -9.56 -13.49
N HIS A 54 -15.12 -9.06 -14.64
CA HIS A 54 -15.07 -9.85 -15.86
C HIS A 54 -14.14 -11.07 -15.71
N ILE A 55 -12.96 -10.87 -15.10
CA ILE A 55 -12.01 -11.94 -14.85
C ILE A 55 -12.58 -12.99 -13.90
N ARG A 56 -13.23 -12.57 -12.81
CA ARG A 56 -13.90 -13.48 -11.86
C ARG A 56 -15.00 -14.30 -12.52
N ALA A 57 -15.86 -13.66 -13.32
CA ALA A 57 -16.93 -14.35 -14.05
C ALA A 57 -16.37 -15.39 -15.03
N ARG A 58 -15.26 -15.07 -15.71
CA ARG A 58 -14.56 -15.99 -16.62
C ARG A 58 -13.94 -17.17 -15.89
N LEU A 59 -13.24 -16.93 -14.77
CA LEU A 59 -12.65 -17.97 -13.94
C LEU A 59 -13.71 -18.91 -13.33
N ALA A 60 -14.88 -18.38 -12.98
CA ALA A 60 -16.00 -19.16 -12.47
C ALA A 60 -16.61 -20.09 -13.54
N GLN A 61 -16.59 -19.69 -14.81
CA GLN A 61 -17.05 -20.54 -15.91
C GLN A 61 -16.02 -21.59 -16.30
N TYR A 62 -14.74 -21.19 -16.43
CA TYR A 62 -13.65 -22.06 -16.81
C TYR A 62 -12.35 -21.60 -16.16
N PRO A 63 -11.47 -22.51 -15.69
CA PRO A 63 -10.14 -22.16 -15.20
C PRO A 63 -9.23 -21.74 -16.36
N LEU A 64 -9.42 -20.51 -16.84
CA LEU A 64 -8.66 -19.92 -17.94
C LEU A 64 -7.30 -19.41 -17.46
N SER A 65 -6.29 -19.51 -18.34
CA SER A 65 -4.98 -18.92 -18.10
C SER A 65 -5.05 -17.39 -18.06
N SER A 66 -4.23 -16.76 -17.21
CA SER A 66 -4.10 -15.30 -17.11
C SER A 66 -3.73 -14.65 -18.45
N VAL A 67 -3.08 -15.38 -19.37
CA VAL A 67 -2.79 -14.90 -20.73
C VAL A 67 -4.08 -14.70 -21.52
N ARG A 68 -5.00 -15.67 -21.47
CA ARG A 68 -6.30 -15.62 -22.16
C ARG A 68 -7.15 -14.49 -21.62
N LEU A 69 -7.18 -14.33 -20.30
CA LEU A 69 -7.87 -13.24 -19.61
C LEU A 69 -7.28 -11.88 -19.99
N LEU A 70 -5.95 -11.77 -20.09
CA LEU A 70 -5.27 -10.55 -20.53
C LEU A 70 -5.67 -10.17 -21.96
N GLU A 71 -5.73 -11.12 -22.89
CA GLU A 71 -6.17 -10.85 -24.27
C GLU A 71 -7.59 -10.30 -24.31
N GLU A 72 -8.53 -10.89 -23.55
CA GLU A 72 -9.91 -10.41 -23.50
C GLU A 72 -10.04 -9.00 -22.92
N ILE A 73 -9.37 -8.71 -21.80
CA ILE A 73 -9.46 -7.38 -21.21
C ILE A 73 -8.73 -6.33 -22.06
N ARG A 74 -7.67 -6.70 -22.80
CA ARG A 74 -7.02 -5.81 -23.77
C ARG A 74 -7.95 -5.44 -24.92
N GLN A 75 -8.76 -6.38 -25.42
CA GLN A 75 -9.80 -6.07 -26.39
C GLN A 75 -10.88 -5.12 -25.82
N LYS A 76 -11.07 -5.13 -24.50
CA LYS A 76 -11.94 -4.19 -23.77
C LYS A 76 -11.25 -2.88 -23.35
N GLY A 77 -10.06 -2.60 -23.86
CA GLY A 77 -9.34 -1.35 -23.61
C GLY A 77 -8.38 -1.34 -22.42
N TYR A 78 -8.05 -2.50 -21.83
CA TYR A 78 -7.08 -2.58 -20.76
C TYR A 78 -5.66 -2.25 -21.26
N SER A 79 -5.02 -1.24 -20.66
CA SER A 79 -3.64 -0.84 -20.97
C SER A 79 -2.60 -1.33 -19.94
N GLY A 80 -3.03 -2.04 -18.90
CA GLY A 80 -2.12 -2.51 -17.86
C GLY A 80 -1.31 -3.75 -18.27
N GLY A 81 -0.36 -4.13 -17.41
CA GLY A 81 0.55 -5.26 -17.66
C GLY A 81 -0.03 -6.63 -17.33
N TYR A 82 0.61 -7.67 -17.86
CA TYR A 82 0.32 -9.08 -17.56
C TYR A 82 0.48 -9.41 -16.07
N ASP A 83 1.49 -8.84 -15.40
CA ASP A 83 1.80 -9.13 -14.00
C ASP A 83 0.63 -8.79 -13.06
N LEU A 84 -0.08 -7.69 -13.35
CA LEU A 84 -1.26 -7.28 -12.60
C LEU A 84 -2.40 -8.29 -12.72
N VAL A 85 -2.60 -8.85 -13.92
CA VAL A 85 -3.59 -9.90 -14.18
C VAL A 85 -3.16 -11.20 -13.50
N LYS A 86 -1.89 -11.57 -13.62
CA LYS A 86 -1.32 -12.78 -13.01
C LYS A 86 -1.51 -12.75 -11.48
N ARG A 87 -1.16 -11.65 -10.83
CA ARG A 87 -1.29 -11.46 -9.37
C ARG A 87 -2.74 -11.45 -8.88
N PHE A 88 -3.70 -11.22 -9.76
CA PHE A 88 -5.12 -11.29 -9.44
C PHE A 88 -5.71 -12.70 -9.61
N VAL A 89 -5.13 -13.49 -10.52
CA VAL A 89 -5.60 -14.85 -10.85
C VAL A 89 -4.92 -15.91 -9.98
N TYR A 90 -3.63 -15.74 -9.66
CA TYR A 90 -2.82 -16.62 -8.82
C TYR A 90 -2.52 -15.95 -7.48
#